data_AF-A0A1F6GE41-F1
#
_entry.id   AF-A0A1F6GE41-F1
#
_cell.length_a   1.000
_cell.length_b   1.000
_cell.length_c   1.000
_cell.angle_alpha   90.00
_cell.angle_beta   90.00
_cell.angle_gamma   90.00
#
_symmetry.space_group_name_H-M   'P 1'
#
loop_
_entity.id
_entity.type
_entity.pdbx_description
1 polymer ?
#
loop_
_entity_poly.entity_id
_entity_poly.type
_entity_poly.pdbx_seq_one_letter_code
_entity_poly.pdbx_strand_id
1 'polypeptide(L)'
;MKRTKLTAEEQLEVVLALLRKEEPARVLARRYGISEPTLYRMRERFLSGGKNALQSQDSDGRAKEIKKLAKELGERDRVIGELTIANRILKKTATGGP
;
A
#
# COMPACT_ATOMS: atom_id res chain seq x y z
N MET A 1 18.24 22.90 10.78
CA MET A 1 17.35 23.06 9.62
C MET A 1 16.55 21.78 9.40
N LYS A 2 15.23 21.79 9.61
CA LYS A 2 14.35 20.68 9.21
C LYS A 2 14.28 20.68 7.70
N ARG A 3 14.95 19.72 7.03
CA ARG A 3 14.72 19.51 5.60
C ARG A 3 13.31 18.96 5.43
N THR A 4 12.48 19.73 4.74
CA THR A 4 11.20 19.28 4.19
C THR A 4 11.45 18.00 3.41
N LYS A 5 10.59 16.99 3.57
CA LYS A 5 10.73 15.73 2.83
C LYS A 5 10.76 16.03 1.34
N LEU A 6 11.66 15.37 0.59
CA LEU A 6 11.69 15.43 -0.87
C LEU A 6 10.31 15.11 -1.44
N THR A 7 9.87 15.88 -2.43
CA THR A 7 8.65 15.59 -3.20
C THR A 7 8.81 14.26 -3.97
N ALA A 8 7.71 13.70 -4.46
CA ALA A 8 7.77 12.48 -5.26
C ALA A 8 8.59 12.69 -6.55
N GLU A 9 8.51 13.87 -7.16
CA GLU A 9 9.24 14.24 -8.36
C GLU A 9 10.74 14.35 -8.10
N GLU A 10 11.15 15.03 -7.03
CA GLU A 10 12.57 15.13 -6.65
C GLU A 10 13.15 13.75 -6.30
N GLN A 11 12.34 12.88 -5.68
CA GLN A 11 12.73 11.50 -5.41
C GLN A 11 12.92 10.69 -6.70
N LEU A 12 12.06 10.89 -7.70
CA LEU A 12 12.18 10.24 -9.00
C LEU A 12 13.44 10.71 -9.73
N GLU A 13 13.64 12.03 -9.81
CA GLU A 13 14.76 12.64 -10.51
C GLU A 13 16.11 12.12 -9.97
N VAL A 14 16.32 12.18 -8.66
CA VAL A 14 17.59 11.73 -8.05
C VAL A 14 17.83 10.23 -8.22
N VAL A 15 16.77 9.41 -8.19
CA VAL A 15 16.88 7.96 -8.42
C VAL A 15 17.25 7.68 -9.88
N LEU A 16 16.65 8.38 -10.84
CA LEU A 16 16.98 8.20 -12.25
C LEU A 16 18.42 8.64 -12.56
N ALA A 17 18.86 9.78 -12.03
CA ALA A 17 20.23 10.26 -12.16
C ALA A 17 21.25 9.23 -11.62
N LEU A 18 20.95 8.62 -10.46
CA LEU A 18 21.78 7.56 -9.88
C LEU A 18 21.82 6.31 -10.78
N LEU A 19 20.68 5.86 -11.31
CA LEU A 19 20.60 4.68 -12.18
C LEU A 19 21.36 4.88 -13.49
N ARG A 20 21.29 6.08 -14.07
CA ARG A 20 22.01 6.48 -15.28
C ARG A 20 23.50 6.74 -15.04
N LYS A 21 23.95 6.73 -13.78
CA LYS A 21 25.33 7.04 -13.38
C LYS A 21 25.79 8.41 -13.89
N GLU A 22 24.89 9.38 -13.92
CA GLU A 22 25.20 10.76 -14.34
C GLU A 22 26.26 11.37 -13.42
N GLU A 23 26.17 11.12 -12.12
CA GLU A 23 27.11 11.59 -11.10
C GLU A 23 27.31 10.56 -9.97
N PRO A 24 28.40 10.67 -9.18
CA PRO A 24 28.58 9.83 -8.00
C PRO A 24 27.46 10.04 -6.97
N ALA A 25 27.04 8.95 -6.30
CA ALA A 25 25.95 8.97 -5.32
C ALA A 25 26.13 10.03 -4.22
N ARG A 26 27.38 10.29 -3.79
CA ARG A 26 27.71 11.34 -2.83
C ARG A 26 27.36 12.74 -3.30
N VAL A 27 27.54 13.03 -4.59
CA VAL A 27 27.27 14.36 -5.16
C VAL A 27 25.75 14.55 -5.26
N LEU A 28 25.05 13.54 -5.77
CA LEU A 28 23.58 13.51 -5.83
C LEU A 28 22.96 13.66 -4.43
N ALA A 29 23.42 12.88 -3.45
CA ALA A 29 22.91 12.93 -2.09
C ALA A 29 23.08 14.32 -1.46
N ARG A 30 24.22 14.98 -1.68
CA ARG A 30 24.45 16.35 -1.18
C ARG A 30 23.55 17.39 -1.83
N ARG A 31 23.35 17.33 -3.16
CA ARG A 31 22.47 18.23 -3.92
C ARG A 31 21.03 18.19 -3.41
N TYR A 32 20.48 16.99 -3.30
CA TYR A 32 19.10 16.77 -2.82
C TYR A 32 18.98 16.76 -1.31
N GLY A 33 20.12 16.89 -0.63
CA GLY A 33 20.12 17.08 0.79
C GLY A 33 19.79 15.86 1.64
N ILE A 34 20.08 14.68 1.11
CA ILE A 34 19.87 13.39 1.76
C ILE A 34 21.22 12.71 2.02
N SER A 35 21.20 11.60 2.75
CA SER A 35 22.36 10.74 2.91
C SER A 35 22.44 9.73 1.74
N GLU A 36 23.65 9.26 1.42
CA GLU A 36 23.84 8.20 0.41
C GLU A 36 23.01 6.93 0.73
N PRO A 37 22.92 6.47 2.00
CA PRO A 37 22.04 5.35 2.36
C PRO A 37 20.56 5.59 2.05
N THR A 38 20.05 6.81 2.26
CA THR A 38 18.66 7.17 1.91
C THR A 38 18.45 7.08 0.40
N LEU A 39 19.41 7.59 -0.38
CA LEU A 39 19.37 7.51 -1.84
C LEU A 39 19.39 6.05 -2.34
N TYR A 40 20.24 5.20 -1.78
CA TYR A 40 20.25 3.77 -2.13
C TYR A 40 18.95 3.05 -1.74
N ARG A 41 18.35 3.40 -0.60
CA ARG A 41 17.04 2.85 -0.19
C ARG A 41 15.92 3.28 -1.14
N MET A 42 15.95 4.54 -1.61
CA MET A 42 15.00 5.03 -2.61
C MET A 42 15.14 4.28 -3.92
N ARG A 43 16.37 4.07 -4.40
CA ARG A 43 16.66 3.23 -5.59
C ARG A 43 16.08 1.83 -5.42
N GLU A 44 16.31 1.18 -4.29
CA GLU A 44 15.82 -0.17 -4.04
C GLU A 44 14.29 -0.25 -4.07
N ARG A 45 13.61 0.71 -3.42
CA ARG A 45 12.15 0.81 -3.46
C ARG A 45 11.62 1.04 -4.88
N PHE A 46 12.29 1.90 -5.65
CA PHE A 46 11.91 2.20 -7.04
C PHE A 46 12.04 0.95 -7.93
N LEU A 47 13.17 0.23 -7.87
CA LEU A 47 13.40 -0.98 -8.66
C LEU A 47 12.45 -2.11 -8.26
N SER A 48 12.23 -2.32 -6.96
CA SER A 48 11.28 -3.32 -6.46
C SER A 48 9.86 -3.01 -6.90
N GLY A 49 9.43 -1.75 -6.79
CA GLY A 49 8.11 -1.30 -7.26
C GLY A 49 7.94 -1.46 -8.77
N GLY A 50 8.94 -1.07 -9.56
CA GLY A 50 8.95 -1.24 -11.01
C GLY A 50 8.92 -2.70 -11.43
N LYS A 51 9.70 -3.58 -10.77
CA LYS A 51 9.67 -5.03 -11.03
C LYS A 51 8.29 -5.62 -10.74
N ASN A 52 7.70 -5.28 -9.59
CA ASN A 52 6.36 -5.74 -9.25
C ASN A 52 5.33 -5.27 -10.28
N ALA A 53 5.40 -4.01 -10.71
CA ALA A 53 4.51 -3.45 -11.73
C ALA A 53 4.66 -4.12 -13.10
N LEU A 54 5.87 -4.56 -13.47
CA LEU A 54 6.11 -5.30 -14.71
C LEU A 54 5.66 -6.76 -14.61
N GLN A 55 5.74 -7.38 -13.42
CA GLN A 55 5.28 -8.75 -13.19
C GLN A 55 3.75 -8.84 -13.08
N SER A 56 3.11 -7.82 -12.51
CA SER A 56 1.66 -7.68 -12.57
C SER A 56 1.28 -7.11 -13.93
N GLN A 57 0.87 -7.96 -14.89
CA GLN A 57 0.31 -7.49 -16.17
C GLN A 57 -0.87 -6.51 -16.01
N ASP A 58 -1.48 -6.47 -14.82
CA ASP A 58 -2.48 -5.50 -14.42
C ASP A 58 -1.94 -4.62 -13.28
N SER A 59 -1.67 -3.34 -13.56
CA SER A 59 -1.72 -2.28 -12.53
C SER A 59 -3.07 -2.26 -11.78
N ASP A 60 -4.07 -2.89 -12.37
CA ASP A 60 -5.43 -3.11 -11.90
C ASP A 60 -5.57 -4.27 -10.89
N GLY A 61 -4.56 -5.15 -10.74
CA GLY A 61 -4.66 -6.36 -9.93
C GLY A 61 -4.88 -6.06 -8.44
N ARG A 62 -4.15 -5.07 -7.90
CA ARG A 62 -4.31 -4.63 -6.51
C ARG A 62 -5.66 -3.95 -6.28
N ALA A 63 -6.12 -3.13 -7.22
CA ALA A 63 -7.44 -2.49 -7.13
C ALA A 63 -8.57 -3.53 -7.22
N LYS A 64 -8.44 -4.52 -8.11
CA LYS A 64 -9.34 -5.67 -8.23
C LYS A 64 -9.36 -6.51 -6.96
N GLU A 65 -8.20 -6.78 -6.36
CA GLU A 65 -8.09 -7.52 -5.11
C GLU A 65 -8.71 -6.76 -3.93
N ILE A 66 -8.44 -5.47 -3.80
CA ILE A 66 -9.09 -4.60 -2.80
C ILE A 66 -10.61 -4.61 -2.99
N LYS A 67 -11.10 -4.50 -4.23
CA LYS A 67 -12.54 -4.55 -4.54
C LYS A 67 -13.15 -5.91 -4.19
N LYS A 68 -12.45 -7.00 -4.49
CA LYS A 68 -12.87 -8.36 -4.15
C LYS A 68 -12.97 -8.54 -2.63
N LEU A 69 -11.93 -8.17 -1.90
CA LEU A 69 -11.89 -8.27 -0.44
C LEU A 69 -12.96 -7.39 0.21
N ALA A 70 -13.19 -6.17 -0.28
CA ALA A 70 -14.25 -5.30 0.20
C ALA A 70 -15.65 -5.91 -0.01
N LYS A 71 -15.88 -6.59 -1.15
CA LYS A 71 -17.13 -7.30 -1.42
C LYS A 71 -17.32 -8.48 -0.45
N GLU A 72 -16.29 -9.29 -0.25
CA GLU A 72 -16.34 -10.44 0.68
C GLU A 72 -16.60 -9.99 2.12
N LEU A 73 -16.04 -8.86 2.56
CA LEU A 73 -16.32 -8.29 3.87
C LEU A 73 -17.80 -7.88 4.01
N GLY A 74 -18.36 -7.19 3.01
CA GLY A 74 -19.77 -6.80 3.03
C GLY A 74 -20.74 -8.01 3.06
N GLU A 75 -20.40 -9.08 2.34
CA GLU A 75 -21.18 -10.32 2.38
C GLU A 75 -21.11 -10.97 3.79
N ARG A 76 -19.93 -11.00 4.41
CA ARG A 76 -19.75 -11.51 5.78
C ARG A 76 -20.53 -10.70 6.81
N ASP A 77 -20.50 -9.37 6.73
CA ASP A 77 -21.23 -8.49 7.64
C ASP A 77 -22.75 -8.72 7.57
N ARG A 78 -23.27 -8.95 6.36
CA ARG A 78 -24.69 -9.27 6.15
C ARG A 78 -25.07 -10.59 6.80
N VAL A 79 -24.29 -11.65 6.57
CA VAL A 79 -24.53 -12.97 7.17
C VAL A 79 -24.49 -12.90 8.70
N ILE A 80 -23.52 -12.16 9.27
CA ILE A 80 -23.43 -11.94 10.72
C ILE A 80 -24.68 -11.22 11.25
N GLY A 81 -25.16 -10.19 10.54
CA GLY A 81 -26.39 -9.48 10.89
C GLY A 81 -27.62 -10.38 10.91
N GLU A 82 -27.81 -11.18 9.87
CA GLU A 82 -28.92 -12.14 9.76
C GLU A 82 -28.87 -13.19 10.88
N LEU A 83 -27.69 -13.76 11.14
CA LEU A 83 -27.48 -14.71 12.25
C LEU A 83 -27.71 -14.07 13.62
N THR A 84 -27.36 -12.79 13.80
CA THR A 84 -27.56 -12.06 15.06
C THR A 84 -29.05 -11.87 15.35
N ILE A 85 -29.83 -11.51 14.33
CA ILE A 85 -31.30 -11.37 14.45
C ILE A 85 -31.91 -12.73 14.75
N ALA A 86 -31.55 -13.78 14.01
CA ALA A 86 -32.05 -15.14 14.23
C ALA A 86 -31.76 -15.63 15.65
N ASN A 87 -30.52 -15.44 16.14
CA ASN A 87 -30.14 -15.78 17.51
C ASN A 87 -30.95 -15.00 18.56
N ARG A 88 -31.24 -13.72 18.33
CA ARG A 88 -32.07 -12.92 19.25
C ARG A 88 -33.50 -13.43 19.31
N ILE A 89 -34.07 -13.79 18.17
CA ILE A 89 -35.43 -14.35 18.09
C ILE A 89 -35.47 -15.70 18.81
N LEU A 90 -34.53 -16.61 18.49
CA LEU A 90 -34.44 -17.93 19.12
C LEU A 90 -34.28 -17.84 20.64
N LYS A 91 -33.43 -16.92 21.13
CA LYS A 91 -33.30 -16.70 22.57
C LYS A 91 -34.61 -16.23 23.19
N LYS A 92 -35.31 -15.28 22.57
CA LYS A 92 -36.62 -14.79 23.06
C LYS A 92 -37.69 -15.88 23.07
N THR A 93 -37.76 -16.71 22.03
CA THR A 93 -38.74 -17.80 21.93
C THR A 93 -38.40 -18.97 22.85
N ALA A 94 -37.10 -19.27 23.06
CA ALA A 94 -36.65 -20.28 24.00
C ALA A 94 -36.87 -19.89 25.47
N THR A 95 -36.77 -18.61 25.81
CA THR A 95 -37.09 -18.10 27.17
C THR A 95 -38.59 -17.85 27.40
N GLY A 96 -39.44 -18.11 26.40
CA GLY A 96 -40.89 -17.87 26.42
C GLY A 96 -41.74 -19.14 26.25
N GLY A 97 -41.25 -20.30 26.70
CA GLY A 97 -42.08 -21.49 26.90
C GLY A 97 -42.76 -21.47 28.28
N PRO A 98 -43.95 -22.12 28.44
CA PRO A 98 -44.83 -22.00 29.60
C PRO A 98 -44.19 -22.30 30.96
#